data_AF-A0A2L2Z1V4-F1
#
_entry.id   AF-A0A2L2Z1V4-F1
#
_cell.length_a   1.000
_cell.length_b   1.000
_cell.length_c   1.000
_cell.angle_alpha   90.00
_cell.angle_beta   90.00
_cell.angle_gamma   90.00
#
_symmetry.space_group_name_H-M   'P 1'
#
loop_
_entity.id
_entity.type
_entity.pdbx_description
1 polymer ?
#
loop_
_entity_poly.entity_id
_entity_poly.type
_entity_poly.pdbx_seq_one_letter_code
_entity_poly.pdbx_strand_id
1 'polypeptide(L)'
;LIIAEKFETWQLVQMITVCLFAIEHAWGTMDIDRNVTKFDETMLSLEELKAASLVEELLASMLHAFLLPVHASLEPKETASYYTLPAIKIVLDWLLQDPQLLQHEAIAKNPQVWHGLCKLLNDLDVTTKETYDLKKLEDIPLPEDWDLQAFLPLKKSQRRLKFSLNAATPSEEESTWLRSVRLCKLGECLAGVDKEGKE
;
A
#
# COMPACT_ATOMS: atom_id res chain seq x y z
N LEU A 1 12.08 12.93 -13.51
CA LEU A 1 11.47 11.71 -12.93
C LEU A 1 12.23 10.50 -13.46
N ILE A 2 13.03 9.83 -12.62
CA ILE A 2 13.71 8.58 -13.01
C ILE A 2 12.71 7.40 -13.08
N ILE A 3 11.56 7.54 -12.43
CA ILE A 3 10.53 6.51 -12.32
C ILE A 3 9.78 6.29 -13.64
N ALA A 4 9.61 7.34 -14.46
CA ALA A 4 8.66 7.30 -15.58
C ALA A 4 8.99 6.31 -16.71
N GLU A 5 10.24 5.83 -16.83
CA GLU A 5 10.65 5.03 -18.02
C GLU A 5 11.65 3.89 -17.75
N LYS A 6 12.09 3.63 -16.52
CA LYS A 6 13.18 2.66 -16.25
C LYS A 6 12.83 1.46 -15.38
N PHE A 7 11.73 1.51 -14.64
CA PHE A 7 11.40 0.46 -13.69
C PHE A 7 10.05 -0.17 -14.00
N GLU A 8 10.05 -1.50 -14.05
CA GLU A 8 8.85 -2.31 -14.20
C GLU A 8 8.11 -2.42 -12.86
N THR A 9 6.80 -2.76 -12.91
CA THR A 9 5.94 -2.98 -11.75
C THR A 9 6.62 -3.74 -10.61
N TRP A 10 7.24 -4.88 -10.94
CA TRP A 10 7.84 -5.77 -9.95
C TRP A 10 9.11 -5.21 -9.32
N GLN A 11 9.87 -4.40 -10.05
CA GLN A 11 11.02 -3.70 -9.48
C GLN A 11 10.56 -2.66 -8.46
N LEU A 12 9.44 -1.96 -8.73
CA LEU A 12 8.86 -1.02 -7.76
C LEU A 12 8.34 -1.74 -6.51
N VAL A 13 7.67 -2.88 -6.68
CA VAL A 13 7.22 -3.74 -5.56
C VAL A 13 8.41 -4.16 -4.71
N GLN A 14 9.50 -4.63 -5.33
CA GLN A 14 10.72 -5.02 -4.62
C GLN A 14 11.36 -3.85 -3.87
N MET A 15 11.45 -2.67 -4.49
CA MET A 15 12.02 -1.49 -3.84
C MET A 15 11.21 -1.08 -2.59
N ILE A 16 9.88 -1.07 -2.69
CA ILE A 16 9.01 -0.80 -1.54
C ILE A 16 9.19 -1.88 -0.47
N THR A 17 9.21 -3.15 -0.86
CA THR A 17 9.35 -4.27 0.06
C THR A 17 10.66 -4.19 0.86
N VAL A 18 11.77 -3.83 0.21
CA VAL A 18 13.06 -3.62 0.88
C VAL A 18 12.98 -2.45 1.86
N CYS A 19 12.30 -1.36 1.50
CA CYS A 19 12.11 -0.22 2.41
C CYS A 19 11.28 -0.63 3.64
N LEU A 20 10.14 -1.30 3.44
CA LEU A 20 9.29 -1.78 4.52
C LEU A 20 10.04 -2.75 5.45
N PHE A 21 10.80 -3.68 4.87
CA PHE A 21 11.66 -4.58 5.63
C PHE A 21 12.68 -3.81 6.47
N ALA A 22 13.40 -2.85 5.87
CA ALA A 22 14.43 -2.11 6.59
C ALA A 22 13.86 -1.28 7.75
N ILE A 23 12.67 -0.69 7.58
CA ILE A 23 11.97 0.06 8.64
C ILE A 23 11.59 -0.88 9.79
N GLU A 24 10.85 -1.96 9.50
CA GLU A 24 10.34 -2.89 10.52
C GLU A 24 11.48 -3.67 11.19
N HIS A 25 12.54 -3.98 10.45
CA HIS A 25 13.74 -4.58 11.01
C HIS A 25 14.44 -3.64 11.99
N ALA A 26 14.61 -2.36 11.63
CA ALA A 26 15.19 -1.36 12.53
C ALA A 26 14.34 -1.14 13.78
N TRP A 27 13.01 -1.30 13.68
CA TRP A 27 12.11 -1.21 14.82
C TRP A 27 12.10 -2.45 15.72
N GLY A 28 12.69 -3.56 15.28
CA GLY A 28 12.65 -4.83 16.00
C GLY A 28 11.26 -5.46 16.10
N THR A 29 10.30 -5.02 15.27
CA THR A 29 8.92 -5.56 15.20
C THR A 29 8.86 -6.91 14.48
N MET A 30 9.94 -7.29 13.80
CA MET A 30 10.08 -8.58 13.12
C MET A 30 10.56 -9.71 14.05
N ASP A 31 10.94 -9.43 15.30
CA ASP A 31 11.39 -10.44 16.26
C ASP A 31 10.20 -11.24 16.81
N ILE A 32 10.11 -12.51 16.41
CA ILE A 32 9.02 -13.43 16.80
C ILE A 32 8.96 -13.67 18.32
N ASP A 33 10.11 -13.58 19.01
CA ASP A 33 10.22 -13.78 20.47
C ASP A 33 9.81 -12.55 21.28
N ARG A 34 9.72 -11.38 20.64
CA ARG A 34 9.21 -10.17 21.27
C ARG A 34 7.71 -10.14 21.03
N ASN A 35 6.90 -10.34 22.08
CA ASN A 35 5.46 -10.04 22.08
C ASN A 35 5.17 -8.51 21.92
N VAL A 36 6.05 -7.79 21.24
CA VAL A 36 5.99 -6.34 21.01
C VAL A 36 5.15 -6.14 19.75
N THR A 37 3.84 -6.04 19.96
CA THR A 37 2.87 -5.77 18.89
C THR A 37 2.81 -4.30 18.47
N LYS A 38 3.58 -3.44 19.12
CA LYS A 38 3.57 -1.98 18.97
C LYS A 38 4.98 -1.43 18.94
N PHE A 39 5.21 -0.51 18.01
CA PHE A 39 6.42 0.27 17.93
C PHE A 39 6.65 1.05 19.24
N ASP A 40 7.85 0.92 19.82
CA ASP A 40 8.28 1.68 21.00
C ASP A 40 9.63 2.33 20.69
N GLU A 41 9.58 3.61 20.31
CA GLU A 41 10.77 4.42 19.97
C GLU A 41 11.82 4.43 21.08
N THR A 42 11.41 4.25 22.35
CA THR A 42 12.33 4.34 23.49
C THR A 42 13.29 3.16 23.59
N MET A 43 12.99 2.06 22.89
CA MET A 43 13.79 0.84 22.85
C MET A 43 14.87 0.87 21.76
N LEU A 44 14.84 1.88 20.88
CA LEU A 44 15.77 2.00 19.76
C LEU A 44 16.99 2.85 20.12
N SER A 45 18.14 2.46 19.58
CA SER A 45 19.30 3.34 19.55
C SER A 45 19.05 4.54 18.64
N LEU A 46 19.81 5.61 18.87
CA LEU A 46 19.74 6.82 18.03
C LEU A 46 20.05 6.51 16.56
N GLU A 47 20.95 5.56 16.31
CA GLU A 47 21.35 5.14 14.96
C GLU A 47 20.22 4.37 14.26
N GLU A 48 19.55 3.44 14.95
CA GLU A 48 18.40 2.71 14.42
C GLU A 48 17.23 3.66 14.11
N LEU A 49 16.93 4.58 15.03
CA LEU A 49 15.88 5.59 14.82
C LEU A 49 16.20 6.44 13.60
N LYS A 50 17.45 6.89 13.46
CA LYS A 50 17.87 7.72 12.32
C LYS A 50 17.86 6.95 11.00
N ALA A 51 18.26 5.68 11.01
CA ALA A 51 18.21 4.82 9.83
C ALA A 51 16.77 4.59 9.39
N ALA A 52 15.87 4.23 10.31
CA ALA A 52 14.45 4.05 10.03
C ALA A 52 13.83 5.34 9.45
N SER A 53 14.08 6.50 10.08
CA SER A 53 13.52 7.77 9.61
C SER A 53 13.95 8.12 8.17
N LEU A 54 15.21 7.84 7.81
CA LEU A 54 15.71 8.08 6.45
C LEU A 54 15.06 7.15 5.42
N VAL A 55 14.81 5.89 5.80
CA VAL A 55 14.12 4.93 4.92
C VAL A 55 12.63 5.29 4.79
N GLU A 56 11.99 5.79 5.84
CA GLU A 56 10.63 6.34 5.76
C GLU A 56 10.54 7.57 4.85
N GLU A 57 11.49 8.49 4.93
CA GLU A 57 11.58 9.65 4.04
C GLU A 57 11.74 9.23 2.57
N LEU A 58 12.55 8.19 2.33
CA LEU A 58 12.68 7.58 1.00
C LEU A 58 11.36 6.96 0.54
N LEU A 59 10.67 6.21 1.41
CA LEU A 59 9.38 5.57 1.12
C LEU A 59 8.32 6.62 0.76
N ALA A 60 8.22 7.71 1.54
CA ALA A 60 7.31 8.82 1.28
C ALA A 60 7.62 9.51 -0.07
N SER A 61 8.91 9.70 -0.37
CA SER A 61 9.37 10.28 -1.63
C SER A 61 9.06 9.37 -2.83
N MET A 62 9.22 8.05 -2.68
CA MET A 62 8.83 7.07 -3.69
C MET A 62 7.32 7.09 -3.93
N LEU A 63 6.52 7.08 -2.87
CA LEU A 63 5.07 7.14 -2.95
C LEU A 63 4.60 8.41 -3.69
N HIS A 64 5.16 9.57 -3.33
CA HIS A 64 4.86 10.81 -4.05
C HIS A 64 5.22 10.69 -5.54
N ALA A 65 6.39 10.15 -5.85
CA ALA A 65 6.85 10.02 -7.22
C ALA A 65 6.05 9.00 -8.04
N PHE A 66 5.48 7.96 -7.41
CA PHE A 66 4.54 7.02 -8.01
C PHE A 66 3.18 7.64 -8.35
N LEU A 67 2.80 8.70 -7.63
CA LEU A 67 1.55 9.44 -7.82
C LEU A 67 1.69 10.57 -8.86
N LEU A 68 2.92 11.01 -9.19
CA LEU A 68 3.15 12.08 -10.17
C LEU A 68 2.49 11.83 -11.54
N PRO A 69 2.53 10.62 -12.13
CA PRO A 69 1.91 10.36 -13.42
C PRO A 69 0.38 10.53 -13.42
N VAL A 70 -0.26 10.34 -12.27
CA VAL A 70 -1.71 10.53 -12.11
C VAL A 70 -2.11 12.00 -12.31
N HIS A 71 -1.18 12.94 -12.08
CA HIS A 71 -1.40 14.36 -12.35
C HIS A 71 -1.31 14.74 -13.82
N ALA A 72 -0.84 13.84 -14.69
CA ALA A 72 -0.64 14.12 -16.12
C ALA A 72 -1.93 14.06 -16.97
N SER A 73 -3.12 14.18 -16.35
CA SER A 73 -4.43 14.09 -17.01
C SER A 73 -4.64 12.76 -17.77
N LEU A 74 -4.25 11.65 -17.15
CA LEU A 74 -4.55 10.31 -17.67
C LEU A 74 -6.06 10.06 -17.69
N GLU A 75 -6.53 9.28 -18.66
CA GLU A 75 -7.91 8.79 -18.62
C GLU A 75 -8.09 7.80 -17.46
N PRO A 76 -9.27 7.74 -16.80
CA PRO A 76 -9.48 6.84 -15.66
C PRO A 76 -9.10 5.37 -15.90
N LYS A 77 -9.35 4.84 -17.12
CA LYS A 77 -8.99 3.47 -17.48
C LYS A 77 -7.48 3.25 -17.59
N GLU A 78 -6.74 4.25 -18.05
CA GLU A 78 -5.28 4.22 -18.11
C GLU A 78 -4.70 4.29 -16.70
N THR A 79 -5.26 5.16 -15.85
CA THR A 79 -4.91 5.26 -14.43
C THR A 79 -5.08 3.92 -13.73
N ALA A 80 -6.19 3.20 -13.95
CA ALA A 80 -6.44 1.89 -13.34
C ALA A 80 -5.45 0.80 -13.79
N SER A 81 -4.91 0.91 -15.00
CA SER A 81 -3.93 -0.05 -15.53
C SER A 81 -2.46 0.37 -15.27
N TYR A 82 -2.25 1.40 -14.46
CA TYR A 82 -0.93 1.99 -14.31
C TYR A 82 0.01 1.11 -13.47
N TYR A 83 1.25 0.96 -13.92
CA TYR A 83 2.21 0.00 -13.37
C TYR A 83 2.66 0.29 -11.94
N THR A 84 2.45 1.51 -11.42
CA THR A 84 2.82 1.88 -10.04
C THR A 84 1.74 1.51 -9.01
N LEU A 85 0.52 1.18 -9.44
CA LEU A 85 -0.59 0.91 -8.52
C LEU A 85 -0.33 -0.24 -7.53
N PRO A 86 0.30 -1.37 -7.92
CA PRO A 86 0.62 -2.43 -6.97
C PRO A 86 1.53 -1.94 -5.83
N ALA A 87 2.54 -1.13 -6.16
CA ALA A 87 3.46 -0.56 -5.18
C ALA A 87 2.75 0.44 -4.25
N ILE A 88 1.88 1.30 -4.81
CA ILE A 88 1.05 2.23 -4.02
C ILE A 88 0.16 1.45 -3.05
N LYS A 89 -0.53 0.41 -3.52
CA LYS A 89 -1.39 -0.44 -2.69
C LYS A 89 -0.62 -1.00 -1.50
N ILE A 90 0.56 -1.58 -1.74
CA ILE A 90 1.41 -2.15 -0.67
C ILE A 90 1.75 -1.12 0.41
N VAL A 91 2.13 0.10 0.01
CA VAL A 91 2.45 1.16 0.98
C VAL A 91 1.23 1.53 1.81
N LEU A 92 0.05 1.66 1.19
CA LEU A 92 -1.19 1.98 1.91
C LEU A 92 -1.64 0.83 2.83
N ASP A 93 -1.50 -0.42 2.38
CA ASP A 93 -1.75 -1.60 3.21
C ASP A 93 -0.83 -1.65 4.44
N TRP A 94 0.42 -1.18 4.32
CA TRP A 94 1.33 -1.07 5.45
C TRP A 94 0.94 0.09 6.39
N LEU A 95 0.75 1.30 5.85
CA LEU A 95 0.39 2.50 6.63
C LEU A 95 -0.89 2.30 7.47
N LEU A 96 -1.89 1.60 6.93
CA LEU A 96 -3.17 1.40 7.61
C LEU A 96 -3.15 0.30 8.68
N GLN A 97 -2.04 -0.43 8.85
CA GLN A 97 -1.90 -1.44 9.91
C GLN A 97 -1.64 -0.84 11.29
N ASP A 98 -1.13 0.38 11.34
CA ASP A 98 -0.93 1.16 12.56
C ASP A 98 -1.21 2.65 12.29
N PRO A 99 -2.30 3.21 12.83
CA PRO A 99 -2.64 4.62 12.66
C PRO A 99 -1.54 5.60 13.10
N GLN A 100 -0.60 5.19 13.96
CA GLN A 100 0.52 6.03 14.38
C GLN A 100 1.46 6.37 13.21
N LEU A 101 1.58 5.49 12.22
CA LEU A 101 2.44 5.70 11.04
C LEU A 101 2.04 6.94 10.23
N LEU A 102 0.76 7.31 10.25
CA LEU A 102 0.26 8.51 9.57
C LEU A 102 0.76 9.80 10.23
N GLN A 103 1.20 9.73 11.49
CA GLN A 103 1.73 10.85 12.26
C GLN A 103 3.25 10.97 12.16
N HIS A 104 3.94 9.97 11.58
CA HIS A 104 5.38 10.00 11.42
C HIS A 104 5.80 11.16 10.52
N GLU A 105 6.95 11.75 10.85
CA GLU A 105 7.45 12.98 10.23
C GLU A 105 7.58 12.87 8.71
N ALA A 106 8.05 11.70 8.22
CA ALA A 106 8.18 11.43 6.79
C ALA A 106 6.85 11.53 6.03
N ILE A 107 5.74 11.14 6.65
CA ILE A 107 4.41 11.22 6.03
C ILE A 107 3.79 12.61 6.25
N ALA A 108 3.88 13.13 7.48
CA ALA A 108 3.31 14.43 7.85
C ALA A 108 3.91 15.61 7.06
N LYS A 109 5.21 15.55 6.73
CA LYS A 109 5.91 16.59 5.96
C LYS A 109 5.66 16.54 4.45
N ASN A 110 4.97 15.52 3.94
CA ASN A 110 4.76 15.32 2.51
C ASN A 110 3.28 15.43 2.11
N PRO A 111 2.63 16.60 2.27
CA PRO A 111 1.20 16.76 2.01
C PRO A 111 0.81 16.53 0.54
N GLN A 112 1.77 16.62 -0.39
CA GLN A 112 1.54 16.34 -1.81
C GLN A 112 1.16 14.88 -2.08
N VAL A 113 1.59 13.94 -1.23
CA VAL A 113 1.16 12.53 -1.29
C VAL A 113 -0.36 12.45 -1.22
N TRP A 114 -0.98 13.18 -0.31
CA TRP A 114 -2.43 13.15 -0.12
C TRP A 114 -3.18 13.75 -1.29
N HIS A 115 -2.69 14.84 -1.88
CA HIS A 115 -3.31 15.42 -3.07
C HIS A 115 -3.25 14.46 -4.26
N GLY A 116 -2.10 13.82 -4.50
CA GLY A 116 -1.94 12.80 -5.52
C GLY A 116 -2.84 11.59 -5.29
N LEU A 117 -2.93 11.13 -4.04
CA LEU A 117 -3.79 10.01 -3.67
C LEU A 117 -5.27 10.34 -3.91
N CYS A 118 -5.76 11.51 -3.50
CA CYS A 118 -7.15 11.91 -3.77
C CYS A 118 -7.46 11.93 -5.27
N LYS A 119 -6.55 12.47 -6.09
CA LYS A 119 -6.72 12.47 -7.55
C LYS A 119 -6.76 11.05 -8.11
N LEU A 120 -5.86 10.18 -7.68
CA LEU A 120 -5.85 8.75 -8.05
C LEU A 120 -7.17 8.09 -7.70
N LEU A 121 -7.62 8.20 -6.44
CA LEU A 121 -8.84 7.54 -5.98
C LEU A 121 -10.09 8.03 -6.72
N ASN A 122 -10.16 9.31 -7.08
CA ASN A 122 -11.26 9.85 -7.89
C ASN A 122 -11.30 9.21 -9.28
N ASP A 123 -10.14 8.98 -9.91
CA ASP A 123 -10.09 8.33 -11.22
C ASP A 123 -10.42 6.84 -11.09
N LEU A 124 -9.93 6.17 -10.04
CA LEU A 124 -10.26 4.77 -9.78
C LEU A 124 -11.75 4.56 -9.47
N ASP A 125 -12.40 5.45 -8.72
CA ASP A 125 -13.85 5.38 -8.43
C ASP A 125 -14.70 5.27 -9.71
N VAL A 126 -14.33 6.00 -10.77
CA VAL A 126 -14.99 5.89 -12.08
C VAL A 126 -14.88 4.48 -12.64
N THR A 127 -13.71 3.85 -12.54
CA THR A 127 -13.46 2.49 -13.06
C THR A 127 -14.12 1.39 -12.24
N THR A 128 -14.29 1.59 -10.93
CA THR A 128 -14.92 0.59 -10.05
C THR A 128 -16.43 0.42 -10.28
N LYS A 129 -17.07 1.35 -11.01
CA LYS A 129 -18.50 1.27 -11.38
C LYS A 129 -18.78 0.21 -12.43
N GLU A 130 -17.77 -0.22 -13.19
CA GLU A 130 -17.86 -1.39 -14.07
C GLU A 130 -17.92 -2.66 -13.19
N THR A 131 -18.88 -3.56 -13.42
CA THR A 131 -19.36 -4.50 -12.40
C THR A 131 -18.78 -5.90 -12.55
N TYR A 132 -17.82 -6.26 -11.69
CA TYR A 132 -17.53 -7.65 -11.33
C TYR A 132 -18.21 -8.00 -10.00
N ASP A 133 -18.44 -9.30 -9.76
CA ASP A 133 -19.03 -9.79 -8.51
C ASP A 133 -18.00 -9.75 -7.37
N LEU A 134 -17.97 -8.63 -6.64
CA LEU A 134 -17.01 -8.40 -5.56
C LEU A 134 -16.96 -9.54 -4.54
N LYS A 135 -18.10 -10.16 -4.22
CA LYS A 135 -18.17 -11.23 -3.21
C LYS A 135 -17.40 -12.48 -3.62
N LYS A 136 -17.16 -12.68 -4.92
CA LYS A 136 -16.38 -13.80 -5.44
C LYS A 136 -14.89 -13.51 -5.52
N LEU A 137 -14.51 -12.23 -5.52
CA LEU A 137 -13.14 -11.77 -5.78
C LEU A 137 -12.47 -11.17 -4.55
N GLU A 138 -13.24 -10.72 -3.55
CA GLU A 138 -12.70 -9.90 -2.45
C GLU A 138 -11.63 -10.58 -1.60
N ASP A 139 -11.70 -11.90 -1.47
CA ASP A 139 -10.75 -12.74 -0.73
C ASP A 139 -9.66 -13.35 -1.62
N ILE A 140 -9.69 -13.10 -2.93
CA ILE A 140 -8.68 -13.61 -3.87
C ILE A 140 -7.43 -12.71 -3.82
N PRO A 141 -6.24 -13.23 -3.50
CA PRO A 141 -5.01 -12.44 -3.55
C PRO A 141 -4.71 -11.91 -4.96
N LEU A 142 -4.32 -10.64 -5.06
CA LEU A 142 -3.77 -10.06 -6.29
C LEU A 142 -2.34 -10.58 -6.52
N PRO A 143 -1.77 -10.42 -7.73
CA PRO A 143 -0.40 -10.84 -8.01
C PRO A 143 0.63 -10.32 -6.99
N GLU A 144 0.53 -9.05 -6.58
CA GLU A 144 1.40 -8.46 -5.56
C GLU A 144 1.17 -9.00 -4.14
N ASP A 145 -0.04 -9.49 -3.83
CA ASP A 145 -0.32 -10.15 -2.56
C ASP A 145 0.33 -11.55 -2.52
N TRP A 146 0.30 -12.26 -3.65
CA TRP A 146 0.96 -13.56 -3.81
C TRP A 146 2.47 -13.46 -3.68
N ASP A 147 3.08 -12.47 -4.35
CA ASP A 147 4.53 -12.27 -4.31
C ASP A 147 5.03 -11.94 -2.89
N LEU A 148 4.20 -11.24 -2.11
CA LEU A 148 4.48 -10.87 -0.72
C LEU A 148 3.76 -11.75 0.31
N GLN A 149 3.36 -12.96 -0.08
CA GLN A 149 2.76 -13.90 0.87
C GLN A 149 3.75 -14.18 2.01
N ALA A 150 3.24 -14.14 3.25
CA ALA A 150 4.02 -14.36 4.47
C ALA A 150 5.10 -13.29 4.75
N PHE A 151 5.09 -12.18 4.03
CA PHE A 151 5.90 -11.01 4.37
C PHE A 151 5.35 -10.37 5.65
N LEU A 152 6.12 -10.43 6.75
CA LEU A 152 5.67 -10.03 8.09
C LEU A 152 5.07 -8.61 8.14
N PRO A 153 5.68 -7.58 7.50
CA PRO A 153 5.11 -6.22 7.49
C PRO A 153 3.70 -6.11 6.90
N LEU A 154 3.24 -7.09 6.12
CA LEU A 154 1.90 -7.10 5.49
C LEU A 154 0.98 -8.17 6.07
N LYS A 155 1.39 -8.84 7.15
CA LYS A 155 0.64 -9.98 7.69
C LYS A 155 -0.79 -9.62 8.12
N LYS A 156 -1.02 -8.42 8.69
CA LYS A 156 -2.37 -8.03 9.13
C LYS A 156 -3.25 -7.67 7.93
N SER A 157 -2.75 -6.95 6.94
CA SER A 157 -3.52 -6.54 5.75
C SER A 157 -3.94 -7.74 4.90
N GLN A 158 -3.07 -8.75 4.79
CA GLN A 158 -3.32 -9.96 4.00
C GLN A 158 -4.15 -11.04 4.72
N ARG A 159 -4.51 -10.87 6.00
CA ARG A 159 -5.16 -11.91 6.83
C ARG A 159 -6.47 -12.45 6.23
N ARG A 160 -7.20 -11.64 5.46
CA ARG A 160 -8.49 -12.02 4.86
C ARG A 160 -8.35 -12.71 3.49
N LEU A 161 -7.15 -12.74 2.92
CA LEU A 161 -6.90 -13.31 1.60
C LEU A 161 -6.73 -14.83 1.70
N LYS A 162 -7.24 -15.55 0.70
CA LYS A 162 -7.16 -17.00 0.60
C LYS A 162 -6.03 -17.41 -0.33
N PHE A 163 -4.87 -17.64 0.26
CA PHE A 163 -3.72 -18.23 -0.43
C PHE A 163 -3.86 -19.76 -0.47
N SER A 164 -4.51 -20.28 -1.52
CA SER A 164 -4.66 -21.72 -1.75
C SER A 164 -4.15 -22.08 -3.14
N LEU A 165 -3.50 -23.22 -3.28
CA LEU A 165 -3.04 -23.75 -4.58
C LEU A 165 -4.21 -23.99 -5.56
N ASN A 166 -5.41 -24.20 -5.04
CA ASN A 166 -6.63 -24.38 -5.82
C ASN A 166 -7.50 -23.11 -5.87
N ALA A 167 -6.99 -21.98 -5.38
CA ALA A 167 -7.72 -20.71 -5.47
C ALA A 167 -7.85 -20.27 -6.93
N ALA A 168 -8.99 -19.69 -7.26
CA ALA A 168 -9.16 -19.03 -8.55
C ALA A 168 -8.14 -17.89 -8.67
N THR A 169 -7.45 -17.81 -9.80
CA THR A 169 -6.63 -16.66 -10.17
C THR A 169 -7.50 -15.69 -10.99
N PRO A 170 -7.57 -14.41 -10.60
CA PRO A 170 -8.32 -13.44 -11.38
C PRO A 170 -7.65 -13.23 -12.74
N SER A 171 -8.43 -12.95 -13.77
CA SER A 171 -7.92 -12.45 -15.05
C SER A 171 -7.20 -11.10 -14.88
N GLU A 172 -6.50 -10.63 -15.91
CA GLU A 172 -5.84 -9.31 -15.85
C GLU A 172 -6.85 -8.17 -15.63
N GLU A 173 -8.00 -8.22 -16.30
CA GLU A 173 -9.07 -7.23 -16.14
C GLU A 173 -9.68 -7.26 -14.73
N GLU A 174 -9.95 -8.47 -14.20
CA GLU A 174 -10.43 -8.65 -12.82
C GLU A 174 -9.40 -8.17 -11.81
N SER A 175 -8.10 -8.41 -12.06
CA SER A 175 -7.01 -7.95 -11.19
C SER A 175 -6.92 -6.43 -11.15
N THR A 176 -6.99 -5.79 -12.32
CA THR A 176 -7.01 -4.33 -12.46
C THR A 176 -8.21 -3.74 -11.72
N TRP A 177 -9.41 -4.26 -11.97
CA TRP A 177 -10.62 -3.80 -11.29
C TRP A 177 -10.56 -4.01 -9.78
N LEU A 178 -10.18 -5.21 -9.32
CA LEU A 178 -10.11 -5.54 -7.90
C LEU A 178 -9.08 -4.68 -7.17
N ARG A 179 -7.96 -4.35 -7.82
CA ARG A 179 -6.96 -3.40 -7.30
C ARG A 179 -7.54 -2.01 -7.15
N SER A 180 -8.27 -1.51 -8.14
CA SER A 180 -8.97 -0.23 -8.04
C SER A 180 -9.94 -0.21 -6.86
N VAL A 181 -10.75 -1.26 -6.71
CA VAL A 181 -11.70 -1.40 -5.58
C VAL A 181 -10.96 -1.40 -4.24
N ARG A 182 -9.86 -2.15 -4.11
CA ARG A 182 -9.07 -2.22 -2.88
C ARG A 182 -8.43 -0.87 -2.55
N LEU A 183 -7.87 -0.17 -3.52
CA LEU A 183 -7.31 1.17 -3.33
C LEU A 183 -8.37 2.18 -2.87
N CYS A 184 -9.57 2.17 -3.48
CA CYS A 184 -10.69 2.99 -3.02
C CYS A 184 -11.07 2.69 -1.57
N LYS A 185 -11.19 1.42 -1.19
CA LYS A 185 -11.46 1.01 0.20
C LYS A 185 -10.36 1.48 1.17
N LEU A 186 -9.09 1.40 0.80
CA LEU A 186 -7.97 1.91 1.61
C LEU A 186 -8.08 3.44 1.77
N GLY A 187 -8.47 4.15 0.71
CA GLY A 187 -8.77 5.58 0.75
C GLY A 187 -9.91 5.94 1.71
N GLU A 188 -11.00 5.17 1.71
CA GLU A 188 -12.11 5.35 2.65
C GLU A 188 -11.68 5.12 4.11
N CYS A 189 -10.83 4.12 4.36
CA CYS A 189 -10.23 3.88 5.67
C CYS A 189 -9.36 5.06 6.13
N LEU A 190 -8.54 5.64 5.23
CA LEU A 190 -7.72 6.82 5.52
C LEU A 190 -8.57 8.06 5.84
N ALA A 191 -9.73 8.21 5.19
CA ALA A 191 -10.65 9.31 5.43
C ALA A 191 -11.40 9.20 6.77
N GLY A 192 -11.28 8.09 7.51
CA GLY A 192 -11.93 7.91 8.80
C GLY A 192 -13.44 7.72 8.68
N VAL A 193 -13.92 7.05 7.62
CA VAL A 193 -15.33 6.64 7.55
C VAL A 193 -15.56 5.47 8.51
N ASP A 194 -15.66 5.80 9.79
CA ASP A 194 -16.39 5.00 10.79
C ASP A 194 -17.84 4.88 10.31
N LYS A 195 -18.12 3.82 9.55
CA LYS A 195 -19.47 3.32 9.28
C LYS A 195 -19.81 2.12 10.17
N GLU A 196 -19.27 2.08 11.38
CA GLU A 196 -19.77 1.19 12.44
C GLU A 196 -20.18 2.04 13.64
N GLY A 197 -21.48 2.37 13.71
CA GLY A 197 -22.05 3.08 14.87
C GLY A 197 -23.26 3.99 14.63
N LYS A 198 -24.14 3.69 13.67
CA LYS A 198 -25.54 4.13 13.75
C LYS A 198 -26.43 2.88 13.70
N GLU A 199 -26.81 2.41 14.87
CA GLU A 199 -28.17 2.01 15.28
C GLU A 199 -28.20 1.82 16.79
#